data_AF-A0A1B6GU65-F1
#
_entry.id   AF-A0A1B6GU65-F1
#
_cell.length_a   1.000
_cell.length_b   1.000
_cell.length_c   1.000
_cell.angle_alpha   90.00
_cell.angle_beta   90.00
_cell.angle_gamma   90.00
#
_symmetry.space_group_name_H-M   'P 1'
#
loop_
_entity.id
_entity.type
_entity.pdbx_description
1 polymer ?
#
loop_
_entity_poly.entity_id
_entity_poly.type
_entity_poly.pdbx_seq_one_letter_code
_entity_poly.pdbx_strand_id
1 'polypeptide(L)'
;GKLKFVKLLEKNTTLQEAVKVFHHTDADPEDLILAGQLFLAALYSPKANDTSLDKIRYEMFSKSLAKLTFNLASLPPTNAAAAQHILRVYHQIQVWYDRPMDPLNWGWRMTEHGLLPTINTKDPAPTEILNIVSCKCTKGCTF
;
A
#
# COMPACT_ATOMS: atom_id res chain seq x y z
N GLY A 1 -0.43 4.41 -14.55
CA GLY A 1 -1.26 5.62 -14.32
C GLY A 1 -2.72 5.29 -14.47
N LYS A 2 -3.61 6.05 -13.81
CA LYS A 2 -5.04 5.80 -13.52
C LYS A 2 -5.85 5.02 -14.58
N LEU A 3 -5.61 5.22 -15.87
CA LEU A 3 -6.26 4.44 -16.94
C LEU A 3 -6.02 2.91 -16.86
N LYS A 4 -4.82 2.50 -16.40
CA LYS A 4 -4.48 1.08 -16.18
C LYS A 4 -5.33 0.45 -15.08
N PHE A 5 -5.69 1.23 -14.05
CA PHE A 5 -6.54 0.80 -12.95
C PHE A 5 -7.95 0.50 -13.46
N VAL A 6 -8.56 1.46 -14.16
CA VAL A 6 -9.92 1.34 -14.67
C VAL A 6 -10.03 0.14 -15.61
N LYS A 7 -9.09 0.02 -16.57
CA LYS A 7 -9.05 -1.11 -17.50
C LYS A 7 -8.83 -2.47 -16.83
N LEU A 8 -8.07 -2.52 -15.72
CA LEU A 8 -7.85 -3.75 -14.97
C LEU A 8 -9.15 -4.17 -14.27
N LEU A 9 -9.81 -3.22 -13.63
CA LEU A 9 -11.06 -3.46 -12.92
C LEU A 9 -12.18 -3.87 -13.89
N GLU A 10 -12.35 -3.18 -15.01
CA GLU A 10 -13.37 -3.49 -16.03
C GLU A 10 -13.25 -4.91 -16.61
N LYS A 11 -12.03 -5.46 -16.68
CA LYS A 11 -11.75 -6.76 -17.30
C LYS A 11 -11.73 -7.93 -16.33
N ASN A 12 -11.76 -7.68 -15.02
CA ASN A 12 -11.55 -8.71 -14.01
C ASN A 12 -12.71 -8.72 -13.03
N THR A 13 -13.69 -9.60 -13.27
CA THR A 13 -14.88 -9.77 -12.43
C THR A 13 -14.54 -10.12 -10.99
N THR A 14 -13.47 -10.91 -10.76
CA THR A 14 -13.01 -11.24 -9.40
C THR A 14 -12.55 -9.99 -8.65
N LEU A 15 -11.83 -9.09 -9.31
CA LEU A 15 -11.42 -7.82 -8.71
C LEU A 15 -12.61 -6.88 -8.51
N GLN A 16 -13.59 -6.87 -9.42
CA GLN A 16 -14.82 -6.11 -9.24
C GLN A 16 -15.57 -6.56 -7.99
N GLU A 17 -15.68 -7.87 -7.77
CA GLU A 17 -16.31 -8.41 -6.57
C GLU A 17 -15.52 -8.04 -5.32
N ALA A 18 -14.20 -8.23 -5.34
CA ALA A 18 -13.34 -7.95 -4.20
C ALA A 18 -13.43 -6.47 -3.75
N VAL A 19 -13.48 -5.51 -4.67
CA VAL A 19 -13.53 -4.09 -4.29
C VAL A 19 -14.90 -3.63 -3.76
N LYS A 20 -15.96 -4.45 -3.86
CA LYS A 20 -17.28 -4.08 -3.32
C LYS A 20 -17.26 -3.85 -1.82
N VAL A 21 -16.38 -4.55 -1.09
CA VAL A 21 -16.21 -4.39 0.36
C VAL A 21 -15.94 -2.94 0.77
N PHE A 22 -15.33 -2.12 -0.11
CA PHE A 22 -15.07 -0.71 0.17
C PHE A 22 -16.34 0.15 0.28
N HIS A 23 -17.49 -0.34 -0.19
CA HIS A 23 -18.78 0.37 -0.11
C HIS A 23 -19.59 0.01 1.15
N HIS A 24 -19.27 -1.10 1.82
CA HIS A 24 -19.93 -1.50 3.06
C HIS A 24 -19.52 -0.57 4.20
N THR A 25 -20.39 -0.36 5.19
CA THR A 25 -20.12 0.52 6.34
C THR A 25 -19.41 -0.17 7.49
N ASP A 26 -19.60 -1.47 7.57
CA ASP A 26 -19.17 -2.41 8.61
C ASP A 26 -18.13 -3.39 8.06
N ALA A 27 -17.42 -2.98 7.01
CA ALA A 27 -16.37 -3.79 6.40
C ALA A 27 -15.29 -4.12 7.44
N ASP A 28 -14.95 -5.40 7.54
CA ASP A 28 -13.85 -5.86 8.37
C ASP A 28 -12.50 -5.33 7.83
N PRO A 29 -11.63 -4.77 8.68
CA PRO A 29 -10.33 -4.25 8.23
C PRO A 29 -9.44 -5.30 7.55
N GLU A 30 -9.48 -6.57 7.97
CA GLU A 30 -8.68 -7.63 7.36
C GLU A 30 -9.19 -7.96 5.96
N ASP A 31 -10.51 -8.07 5.79
CA ASP A 31 -11.14 -8.28 4.48
C ASP A 31 -10.85 -7.12 3.52
N LEU A 32 -10.91 -5.88 4.01
CA LEU A 32 -10.53 -4.68 3.25
C LEU A 32 -9.08 -4.76 2.77
N ILE A 33 -8.16 -5.07 3.69
CA ILE A 33 -6.74 -5.17 3.38
C ILE A 33 -6.49 -6.29 2.37
N LEU A 34 -7.13 -7.46 2.54
CA LEU A 34 -7.00 -8.60 1.62
C LEU A 34 -7.49 -8.22 0.22
N ALA A 35 -8.69 -7.64 0.10
CA ALA A 35 -9.24 -7.19 -1.18
C ALA A 35 -8.37 -6.13 -1.85
N GLY A 36 -7.90 -5.14 -1.10
CA GLY A 36 -7.02 -4.08 -1.60
C GLY A 36 -5.65 -4.59 -2.02
N GLN A 37 -5.06 -5.53 -1.27
CA GLN A 37 -3.77 -6.15 -1.61
C GLN A 37 -3.90 -7.04 -2.85
N LEU A 38 -4.98 -7.81 -2.98
CA LEU A 38 -5.30 -8.57 -4.18
C LEU A 38 -5.36 -7.66 -5.41
N PHE A 39 -6.04 -6.52 -5.29
CA PHE A 39 -6.12 -5.52 -6.35
C PHE A 39 -4.73 -4.95 -6.71
N LEU A 40 -3.94 -4.55 -5.71
CA LEU A 40 -2.59 -4.03 -5.94
C LEU A 40 -1.68 -5.09 -6.57
N ALA A 41 -1.76 -6.34 -6.13
CA ALA A 41 -0.97 -7.43 -6.68
C ALA A 41 -1.26 -7.61 -8.18
N ALA A 42 -2.53 -7.63 -8.56
CA ALA A 42 -2.95 -7.71 -9.97
C ALA A 42 -2.46 -6.50 -10.80
N LEU A 43 -2.37 -5.32 -10.18
CA LEU A 43 -1.89 -4.11 -10.86
C LEU A 43 -0.39 -4.16 -11.21
N TYR A 44 0.43 -4.69 -10.29
CA TYR A 44 1.88 -4.76 -10.44
C TYR A 44 2.34 -6.04 -11.16
N SER A 45 1.66 -7.16 -10.95
CA SER A 45 1.97 -8.44 -11.57
C SER A 45 0.70 -9.19 -12.00
N PRO A 46 0.09 -8.84 -13.15
CA PRO A 46 -1.16 -9.44 -13.62
C PRO A 46 -1.10 -10.96 -13.87
N LYS A 47 0.11 -11.53 -13.94
CA LYS A 47 0.37 -12.96 -14.18
C LYS A 47 0.73 -13.72 -12.91
N ALA A 48 0.97 -13.02 -11.80
CA ALA A 48 1.28 -13.67 -10.54
C ALA A 48 -0.03 -14.01 -9.84
N ASN A 49 -0.42 -15.28 -9.91
CA ASN A 49 -1.53 -15.78 -9.11
C ASN A 49 -1.08 -15.87 -7.65
N ASP A 50 -1.90 -15.35 -6.75
CA ASP A 50 -1.80 -15.55 -5.30
C ASP A 50 -0.39 -15.27 -4.73
N THR A 51 0.17 -14.13 -5.10
CA THR A 51 1.51 -13.71 -4.67
C THR A 51 1.43 -12.43 -3.85
N SER A 52 2.02 -12.45 -2.66
CA SER A 52 2.04 -11.28 -1.77
C SER A 52 2.77 -10.09 -2.39
N LEU A 53 2.41 -8.85 -2.00
CA LEU A 53 3.08 -7.66 -2.54
C LEU A 53 4.57 -7.63 -2.20
N ASP A 54 4.96 -8.13 -1.03
CA ASP A 54 6.38 -8.24 -0.65
C ASP A 54 7.15 -9.17 -1.58
N LYS A 55 6.56 -10.30 -2.00
CA LYS A 55 7.18 -11.21 -2.97
C LYS A 55 7.25 -10.59 -4.37
N ILE A 56 6.18 -9.94 -4.83
CA ILE A 56 6.19 -9.19 -6.10
C ILE A 56 7.27 -8.09 -6.06
N ARG A 57 7.36 -7.35 -4.95
CA ARG A 57 8.36 -6.29 -4.72
C ARG A 57 9.77 -6.85 -4.83
N TYR A 58 10.04 -7.95 -4.13
CA TYR A 58 11.34 -8.61 -4.15
C TYR A 58 11.69 -9.09 -5.55
N GLU A 59 10.79 -9.78 -6.24
CA GLU A 59 11.05 -10.27 -7.61
C GLU A 59 11.32 -9.14 -8.60
N MET A 60 10.56 -8.04 -8.51
CA MET A 60 10.77 -6.85 -9.34
C MET A 60 12.12 -6.20 -9.05
N PHE A 61 12.49 -6.09 -7.76
CA PHE A 61 13.78 -5.56 -7.35
C PHE A 61 14.92 -6.46 -7.83
N SER A 62 14.86 -7.77 -7.61
CA SER A 62 15.88 -8.72 -8.04
C SER A 62 16.09 -8.70 -9.55
N LYS A 63 15.00 -8.65 -10.34
CA LYS A 63 15.08 -8.47 -11.80
C LYS A 63 15.68 -7.13 -12.22
N SER A 64 15.56 -6.12 -11.37
CA SER A 64 16.11 -4.79 -11.65
C SER A 64 17.62 -4.70 -11.47
N LEU A 65 18.21 -5.58 -10.64
CA LEU A 65 19.67 -5.60 -10.41
C LEU A 65 20.46 -5.89 -11.70
N ALA A 66 19.85 -6.55 -12.67
CA ALA A 66 20.44 -6.79 -13.99
C ALA A 66 20.41 -5.56 -14.92
N LYS A 67 19.77 -4.45 -14.50
CA LYS A 67 19.61 -3.24 -15.31
C LYS A 67 20.59 -2.17 -14.85
N LEU A 68 21.19 -1.47 -15.82
CA LEU A 68 22.04 -0.29 -15.58
C LEU A 68 21.30 0.82 -14.84
N THR A 69 20.00 0.98 -15.11
CA THR A 69 19.16 1.99 -14.47
C THR A 69 17.84 1.36 -14.02
N PHE A 70 17.44 1.68 -12.79
CA PHE A 70 16.16 1.26 -12.23
C PHE A 70 15.55 2.37 -11.39
N ASN A 71 14.26 2.64 -11.62
CA ASN A 71 13.50 3.57 -10.80
C ASN A 71 12.87 2.82 -9.63
N LEU A 72 13.36 3.05 -8.40
CA LEU A 72 12.80 2.46 -7.18
C LEU A 72 11.31 2.78 -6.98
N ALA A 73 10.84 3.94 -7.46
CA ALA A 73 9.43 4.32 -7.37
C ALA A 73 8.50 3.45 -8.26
N SER A 74 9.07 2.60 -9.12
CA SER A 74 8.31 1.63 -9.92
C SER A 74 7.97 0.34 -9.16
N LEU A 75 8.56 0.12 -7.99
CA LEU A 75 8.26 -1.03 -7.14
C LEU A 75 6.86 -0.89 -6.50
N PRO A 76 6.13 -2.00 -6.32
CA PRO A 76 4.91 -2.00 -5.51
C PRO A 76 5.21 -1.58 -4.07
N PRO A 77 4.23 -1.01 -3.34
CA PRO A 77 4.37 -0.80 -1.90
C PRO A 77 4.66 -2.14 -1.18
N THR A 78 5.24 -2.06 0.02
CA THR A 78 5.31 -3.22 0.93
C THR A 78 3.89 -3.58 1.40
N ASN A 79 3.68 -4.81 1.87
CA ASN A 79 2.38 -5.23 2.42
C ASN A 79 1.89 -4.29 3.55
N ALA A 80 2.80 -3.88 4.44
CA ALA A 80 2.47 -2.99 5.57
C ALA A 80 2.08 -1.58 5.11
N ALA A 81 2.83 -0.99 4.17
CA ALA A 81 2.47 0.31 3.61
C ALA A 81 1.18 0.25 2.79
N ALA A 82 0.97 -0.84 2.06
CA ALA A 82 -0.26 -1.09 1.30
C ALA A 82 -1.47 -1.18 2.22
N ALA A 83 -1.39 -1.94 3.33
CA ALA A 83 -2.46 -2.07 4.31
C ALA A 83 -2.89 -0.69 4.85
N GLN A 84 -1.94 0.14 5.27
CA GLN A 84 -2.24 1.49 5.75
C GLN A 84 -2.85 2.39 4.66
N HIS A 85 -2.39 2.27 3.41
CA HIS A 85 -2.99 2.98 2.29
C HIS A 85 -4.44 2.55 2.05
N ILE A 86 -4.71 1.25 2.10
CA ILE A 86 -6.05 0.67 1.89
C ILE A 86 -7.02 1.18 2.96
N LEU A 87 -6.62 1.20 4.23
CA LEU A 87 -7.44 1.75 5.32
C LEU A 87 -7.80 3.22 5.08
N ARG A 88 -6.86 4.04 4.62
CA ARG A 88 -7.13 5.44 4.29
C ARG A 88 -8.06 5.60 3.09
N VAL A 89 -7.91 4.74 2.08
CA VAL A 89 -8.80 4.75 0.91
C VAL A 89 -10.22 4.42 1.35
N TYR A 90 -10.41 3.41 2.20
CA TYR A 90 -11.71 3.08 2.76
C TYR A 90 -12.33 4.25 3.53
N HIS A 91 -11.58 4.86 4.46
CA HIS A 91 -12.02 6.05 5.17
C HIS A 91 -12.45 7.18 4.21
N GLN A 92 -11.64 7.45 3.17
CA GLN A 92 -11.96 8.49 2.19
C GLN A 92 -13.24 8.18 1.40
N ILE A 93 -13.46 6.92 1.02
CA ILE A 93 -14.67 6.47 0.34
C ILE A 93 -15.90 6.66 1.24
N GLN A 94 -15.82 6.28 2.51
CA GLN A 94 -16.94 6.43 3.45
C GLN A 94 -17.28 7.90 3.71
N VAL A 95 -16.26 8.76 3.84
CA VAL A 95 -16.47 10.21 3.94
C VAL A 95 -17.17 10.78 2.70
N TRP A 96 -16.86 10.29 1.49
CA TRP A 96 -17.57 10.70 0.27
C TRP A 96 -19.03 10.24 0.21
N TYR A 97 -19.41 9.24 1.00
CA TYR A 97 -20.80 8.80 1.17
C TYR A 97 -21.50 9.49 2.35
N ASP A 98 -20.94 10.57 2.89
CA ASP A 98 -21.44 11.28 4.07
C ASP A 98 -21.52 10.38 5.32
N ARG A 99 -20.61 9.41 5.43
CA ARG A 99 -20.50 8.48 6.57
C ARG A 99 -19.23 8.82 7.35
N PRO A 100 -19.30 9.74 8.33
CA PRO A 100 -18.13 10.12 9.09
C PRO A 100 -17.60 8.92 9.89
N MET A 101 -16.28 8.72 9.82
CA MET A 101 -15.56 7.71 10.59
C MET A 101 -14.44 8.38 11.37
N ASP A 102 -14.02 7.79 12.48
CA ASP A 102 -12.83 8.27 13.19
C ASP A 102 -11.56 7.94 12.37
N PRO A 103 -10.84 8.95 11.84
CA PRO A 103 -9.66 8.73 11.01
C PRO A 103 -8.55 7.94 11.71
N LEU A 104 -8.48 7.99 13.05
CA LEU A 104 -7.42 7.31 13.82
C LEU A 104 -7.53 5.78 13.73
N ASN A 105 -8.71 5.25 13.42
CA ASN A 105 -8.90 3.81 13.18
C ASN A 105 -8.57 3.39 11.74
N TRP A 106 -8.32 4.33 10.83
CA TRP A 106 -8.26 4.07 9.39
C TRP A 106 -6.98 4.61 8.74
N GLY A 107 -5.84 4.33 9.37
CA GLY A 107 -4.52 4.59 8.80
C GLY A 107 -4.07 6.06 8.82
N TRP A 108 -4.68 6.86 9.70
CA TRP A 108 -4.22 8.19 10.08
C TRP A 108 -3.70 8.18 11.52
N ARG A 109 -2.83 9.14 11.83
CA ARG A 109 -2.34 9.38 13.18
C ARG A 109 -2.47 10.86 13.53
N MET A 110 -2.76 11.15 14.79
CA MET A 110 -2.77 12.51 15.31
C MET A 110 -1.34 12.98 15.59
N THR A 111 -1.04 14.23 15.22
CA THR A 111 0.20 14.93 15.55
C THR A 111 -0.11 16.35 16.01
N GLU A 112 0.88 17.05 16.55
CA GLU A 112 0.76 18.48 16.91
C GLU A 112 0.36 19.36 15.71
N HIS A 113 0.64 18.91 14.49
CA HIS A 113 0.30 19.60 13.24
C HIS A 113 -0.99 19.07 12.58
N GLY A 114 -1.77 18.27 13.30
CA GLY A 114 -3.00 17.65 12.83
C GLY A 114 -2.83 16.21 12.35
N LEU A 115 -3.76 15.75 11.50
CA LEU A 115 -3.78 14.38 11.01
C LEU A 115 -2.73 14.17 9.93
N LEU A 116 -1.84 13.20 10.16
CA LEU A 116 -0.89 12.72 9.16
C LEU A 116 -1.16 11.27 8.79
N PRO A 117 -0.83 10.84 7.56
CA PRO A 117 -0.90 9.44 7.17
C PRO A 117 0.04 8.58 8.02
N THR A 118 -0.44 7.41 8.45
CA THR A 118 0.44 6.34 8.93
C THR A 118 1.06 5.65 7.73
N ILE A 119 2.36 5.86 7.48
CA ILE A 119 3.00 5.46 6.22
C ILE A 119 3.37 3.96 6.24
N ASN A 120 3.81 3.45 7.40
CA ASN A 120 4.23 2.08 7.61
C ASN A 120 4.06 1.73 9.10
N THR A 121 3.87 0.45 9.41
CA THR A 121 3.82 -0.08 10.79
C THR A 121 5.07 -0.87 11.15
N LYS A 122 5.96 -1.11 10.17
CA LYS A 122 7.24 -1.79 10.36
C LYS A 122 8.38 -0.79 10.26
N ASP A 123 9.48 -1.12 10.91
CA ASP A 123 10.75 -0.40 10.75
C ASP A 123 11.20 -0.42 9.28
N PRO A 124 11.90 0.62 8.82
CA PRO A 124 12.33 0.74 7.42
C PRO A 124 13.34 -0.34 7.01
N ALA A 125 14.08 -0.90 7.97
CA ALA A 125 15.00 -2.01 7.82
C ALA A 125 15.23 -2.68 9.18
N PRO A 126 15.74 -3.91 9.23
CA PRO A 126 16.23 -4.52 10.47
C PRO A 126 17.27 -3.64 11.16
N THR A 127 17.21 -3.59 12.50
CA THR A 127 18.08 -2.75 13.33
C THR A 127 19.56 -3.01 13.07
N GLU A 128 19.94 -4.25 12.81
CA GLU A 128 21.31 -4.66 12.50
C GLU A 128 21.82 -3.98 11.22
N ILE A 129 20.94 -3.82 10.23
CA ILE A 129 21.27 -3.12 8.99
C ILE A 129 21.36 -1.62 9.24
N LEU A 130 20.38 -1.05 9.95
CA LEU A 130 20.35 0.39 10.28
C LEU A 130 21.61 0.86 11.00
N ASN A 131 22.22 0.00 11.83
CA ASN A 131 23.47 0.30 12.53
C ASN A 131 24.71 0.37 11.61
N ILE A 132 24.63 -0.14 10.38
CA ILE A 132 25.76 -0.24 9.44
C ILE A 132 25.59 0.73 8.26
N VAL A 133 24.36 1.08 7.89
CA VAL A 133 24.11 2.05 6.81
C VAL A 133 24.25 3.48 7.31
N SER A 134 25.20 4.22 6.73
CA SER A 134 25.25 5.68 6.84
C SER A 134 24.48 6.31 5.68
N CYS A 135 23.53 7.20 5.97
CA CYS A 135 22.95 8.04 4.93
C CYS A 135 23.75 9.34 4.80
N LYS A 136 23.74 9.95 3.60
CA LYS A 136 24.33 11.28 3.36
C LYS A 136 23.42 12.45 3.77
N CYS A 137 22.47 12.20 4.67
CA CYS A 137 21.49 13.19 5.04
C CYS A 137 22.16 14.29 5.87
N THR A 138 21.93 15.54 5.51
CA THR A 138 22.55 16.71 6.17
C THR A 138 21.91 17.05 7.52
N LYS A 139 20.77 16.43 7.84
CA LYS A 139 20.11 16.48 9.14
C LYS A 139 19.78 15.03 9.53
N GLY A 140 19.86 14.71 10.82
CA GLY A 140 19.74 13.35 11.33
C GLY A 140 18.52 12.61 10.78
N CYS A 141 18.70 11.34 10.43
CA CYS A 141 17.59 10.47 10.06
C CYS A 141 16.77 10.11 11.30
N THR A 142 15.60 10.72 11.43
CA THR A 142 14.52 10.18 12.24
C THR A 142 13.67 9.29 11.34
N PHE A 143 13.74 7.98 11.57
CA PHE A 143 12.92 6.98 10.89
C PHE A 143 11.57 6.80 11.60
#